data_AF-A0A520I3E0-F1
#
_entry.id   AF-A0A520I3E0-F1
#
_cell.length_a   1.000
_cell.length_b   1.000
_cell.length_c   1.000
_cell.angle_alpha   90.00
_cell.angle_beta   90.00
_cell.angle_gamma   90.00
#
_symmetry.space_group_name_H-M   'P 1'
#
loop_
_entity.id
_entity.type
_entity.pdbx_description
1 polymer ?
#
loop_
_entity_poly.entity_id
_entity_poly.type
_entity_poly.pdbx_seq_one_letter_code
_entity_poly.pdbx_strand_id
1 'polypeptide(L)' 'MATRVQESAYQVEEIIAEDIDAYLLQHQHKSLLRFITSGSVDDGKSTLIGRLLYDSKMIFEDQLA' A
#
# COMPACT_ATOMS: atom_id res chain seq x y z
N MET A 1 23.14 9.22 1.30
CA MET A 1 21.84 9.38 1.97
C MET A 1 20.73 9.15 0.94
N ALA A 2 20.56 7.90 0.49
CA ALA A 2 19.50 7.51 -0.44
C ALA A 2 18.77 6.34 0.23
N THR A 3 17.62 6.63 0.82
CA THR A 3 16.80 5.63 1.50
C THR A 3 16.13 4.76 0.44
N ARG A 4 16.48 3.47 0.40
CA ARG A 4 15.79 2.46 -0.41
C ARG A 4 14.39 2.25 0.17
N VAL A 5 13.36 2.73 -0.53
CA VAL A 5 11.95 2.55 -0.17
C VAL A 5 11.34 1.31 -0.89
N GLN A 6 12.13 0.52 -1.63
CA GLN A 6 11.61 -0.46 -2.59
C GLN A 6 11.73 -1.95 -2.17
N GLU A 7 11.95 -2.29 -0.89
CA GLU A 7 12.14 -3.70 -0.45
C GLU A 7 11.00 -4.29 0.39
N SER A 8 10.06 -3.49 0.89
CA SER A 8 9.12 -3.94 1.94
C SER A 8 8.08 -4.97 1.50
N ALA A 9 7.73 -5.07 0.22
CA ALA A 9 6.63 -5.94 -0.24
C ALA A 9 7.08 -7.38 -0.50
N TYR A 10 8.26 -7.59 -1.10
CA TYR A 10 8.83 -8.94 -1.31
C TYR A 10 9.21 -9.61 0.02
N GLN A 11 9.61 -8.80 1.01
CA GLN A 11 9.88 -9.29 2.36
C GLN A 11 8.66 -9.88 3.06
N VAL A 12 7.43 -9.45 2.72
CA VAL A 12 6.22 -9.98 3.35
C VAL A 12 6.02 -11.45 3.01
N GLU A 13 6.28 -11.87 1.78
CA GLU A 13 6.15 -13.27 1.37
C GLU A 13 7.19 -14.17 2.06
N GLU A 14 8.43 -13.71 2.22
CA GLU A 14 9.49 -14.43 2.95
C GLU A 14 9.19 -14.50 4.46
N ILE A 15 8.73 -13.41 5.08
CA ILE A 15 8.42 -13.36 6.52
C ILE A 15 7.18 -14.20 6.86
N ILE A 16 6.17 -14.23 5.98
CA ILE A 16 5.00 -15.11 6.12
C ILE A 16 5.40 -16.58 6.10
N ALA A 17 6.40 -16.95 5.29
CA ALA A 17 6.88 -18.32 5.18
C ALA A 17 7.72 -18.76 6.40
N GLU A 18 8.41 -17.82 7.06
CA GLU A 18 9.25 -18.09 8.22
C GLU A 18 8.50 -18.02 9.57
N ASP A 19 7.61 -17.02 9.76
CA ASP A 19 6.85 -16.82 11.01
C ASP A 19 5.52 -16.07 10.76
N ILE A 20 4.47 -16.84 10.47
CA ILE A 20 3.12 -16.32 10.26
C ILE A 20 2.51 -15.70 11.52
N ASP A 21 2.85 -16.19 12.71
CA ASP A 21 2.24 -15.71 13.97
C ASP A 21 2.74 -14.30 14.31
N ALA A 22 4.05 -14.05 14.14
CA ALA A 22 4.64 -12.72 14.31
C ALA A 22 4.03 -11.71 13.31
N TYR A 23 3.86 -12.13 12.05
CA TYR A 23 3.23 -11.30 11.02
C TYR A 23 1.78 -10.93 11.37
N LEU A 24 0.99 -11.91 11.80
CA LEU A 24 -0.41 -11.69 12.18
C LEU A 24 -0.49 -10.76 13.39
N LEU A 25 0.31 -10.98 14.43
CA LEU A 25 0.34 -10.13 15.63
C LEU A 25 0.67 -8.66 15.29
N GLN A 26 1.63 -8.45 14.39
CA GLN A 26 2.03 -7.10 13.95
C GLN A 26 0.90 -6.38 13.17
N HIS A 27 0.07 -7.11 12.43
CA HIS A 27 -0.94 -6.53 11.55
C HIS A 27 -2.37 -6.53 12.09
N GLN A 28 -2.61 -7.16 13.24
CA GLN A 28 -3.93 -7.25 13.87
C GLN A 28 -4.54 -5.90 14.29
N HIS A 29 -3.72 -4.88 14.56
CA HIS A 29 -4.18 -3.61 15.15
C HIS A 29 -4.11 -2.40 14.21
N LYS A 30 -4.40 -2.58 12.92
CA LYS A 30 -4.48 -1.45 11.97
C LYS A 30 -5.76 -0.64 12.19
N SER A 31 -5.62 0.68 12.32
CA SER A 31 -6.76 1.60 12.39
C SER A 31 -7.26 1.95 10.99
N LEU A 32 -8.57 2.22 10.87
CA LEU A 32 -9.18 2.65 9.62
C LEU A 32 -9.01 4.16 9.42
N LEU A 33 -8.34 4.55 8.34
CA LEU A 33 -8.24 5.94 7.90
C LEU A 33 -9.27 6.23 6.80
N ARG A 34 -10.10 7.26 7.02
CA ARG A 34 -10.95 7.85 5.98
C ARG A 34 -10.42 9.23 5.64
N PHE A 35 -10.10 9.46 4.37
CA PHE A 35 -9.62 10.75 3.88
C PHE A 35 -10.26 11.07 2.53
N ILE A 36 -10.19 12.35 2.15
CA ILE A 36 -10.66 12.85 0.87
C ILE A 36 -9.57 13.68 0.21
N THR A 37 -9.52 13.69 -1.12
CA THR A 37 -8.66 14.60 -1.90
C THR A 37 -9.49 15.76 -2.44
N SER A 38 -9.04 17.00 -2.26
CA SER A 38 -9.68 18.23 -2.76
C SER A 38 -8.65 19.11 -3.50
N GLY A 39 -9.08 19.90 -4.47
CA GLY A 39 -8.23 20.70 -5.35
C GLY A 39 -8.89 21.02 -6.70
N SER A 40 -8.30 21.94 -7.45
CA SER A 40 -8.71 22.38 -8.79
C SER A 40 -8.64 21.24 -9.82
N VAL A 41 -9.32 21.45 -10.95
CA VAL A 41 -9.06 20.65 -12.17
C VAL A 41 -7.56 20.72 -12.48
N ASP A 42 -6.98 19.59 -12.89
CA ASP A 42 -5.55 19.39 -13.20
C ASP A 42 -4.55 19.34 -12.03
N ASP A 43 -4.99 19.48 -10.77
CA ASP A 43 -4.12 19.30 -9.59
C ASP A 43 -3.67 17.84 -9.36
N GLY A 44 -4.01 16.92 -10.26
CA GLY A 44 -3.54 15.53 -10.20
C GLY A 44 -4.16 14.70 -9.07
N LYS A 45 -5.31 15.08 -8.50
CA LYS A 45 -6.01 14.33 -7.45
C LYS A 45 -6.19 12.84 -7.79
N SER A 46 -6.64 12.55 -9.01
CA SER A 46 -6.83 11.18 -9.50
C SER A 46 -5.49 10.45 -9.69
N THR A 47 -4.45 11.15 -10.13
CA THR A 47 -3.09 10.61 -10.25
C THR A 47 -2.52 10.22 -8.89
N LEU A 48 -2.74 11.05 -7.86
CA LEU A 48 -2.32 10.77 -6.49
C LEU A 48 -3.04 9.53 -5.93
N ILE A 49 -4.37 9.45 -6.06
CA ILE A 49 -5.13 8.27 -5.64
C ILE A 49 -4.65 7.02 -6.40
N GLY A 50 -4.48 7.12 -7.72
CA GLY A 50 -3.96 6.01 -8.53
C GLY A 50 -2.57 5.55 -8.09
N ARG A 51 -1.67 6.48 -7.78
CA ARG A 51 -0.33 6.17 -7.27
C ARG A 51 -0.37 5.51 -5.89
N LEU A 52 -1.22 6.00 -4.99
CA LEU A 52 -1.41 5.40 -3.66
C LEU A 52 -1.93 3.96 -3.77
N LEU A 53 -2.90 3.70 -4.64
CA LEU A 53 -3.43 2.37 -4.88
C LEU A 53 -2.38 1.44 -5.50
N TYR A 54 -1.63 1.93 -6.49
CA TYR A 54 -0.56 1.19 -7.16
C TYR A 54 0.60 0.84 -6.21
N ASP A 55 1.09 1.81 -5.44
CA ASP A 55 2.21 1.62 -4.51
C ASP A 55 1.80 0.75 -3.32
N SER A 56 0.55 0.86 -2.85
CA SER A 56 0.01 0.01 -1.78
C SER A 56 -0.34 -1.41 -2.25
N LYS A 57 -0.18 -1.71 -3.56
CA LYS A 57 -0.59 -2.98 -4.17
C LYS A 57 -2.05 -3.35 -3.85
N MET A 58 -2.90 -2.32 -3.64
CA MET A 58 -4.34 -2.46 -3.37
C MET A 58 -5.18 -2.45 -4.66
N ILE A 59 -4.52 -2.28 -5.81
CA ILE A 59 -5.12 -2.63 -7.10
C ILE A 59 -5.12 -4.16 -7.15
N PHE A 60 -6.25 -4.78 -6.80
CA PHE A 60 -6.52 -6.14 -7.24
C PHE A 60 -6.38 -6.15 -8.77
N GLU A 61 -5.54 -7.04 -9.31
CA GLU A 61 -5.33 -7.19 -10.75
C GLU A 61 -6.64 -7.44 -11.53
N ASP A 62 -7.73 -7.79 -10.83
CA ASP A 62 -9.07 -8.07 -11.35
C ASP A 62 -9.91 -6.84 -11.78
N GLN A 63 -9.34 -5.64 -11.94
CA GLN A 63 -10.07 -4.47 -12.48
C GLN A 63 -9.43 -3.80 -13.71
N LEU A 64 -8.47 -4.44 -14.37
CA LEU A 64 -8.09 -4.04 -15.73
C LEU A 64 -9.02 -4.74 -16.74
N ALA A 65 -10.19 -4.13 -16.96
CA ALA A 65 -11.05 -4.41 -18.12
C ALA A 65 -10.52 -3.73 -19.39
#